data_AF-A0A2E8KVC3-F1
#
_entry.id   AF-A0A2E8KVC3-F1
#
_cell.length_a   1.000
_cell.length_b   1.000
_cell.length_c   1.000
_cell.angle_alpha   90.00
_cell.angle_beta   90.00
_cell.angle_gamma   90.00
#
_symmetry.space_group_name_H-M   'P 1'
#
loop_
_entity.id
_entity.type
_entity.pdbx_description
1 polymer ?
#
loop_
_entity_poly.entity_id
_entity_poly.type
_entity_poly.pdbx_seq_one_letter_code
_entity_poly.pdbx_strand_id
1 'polypeptide(L)'
;MQLVFYRSFFIFMVAFVYLLAITPSSGNPSPIPYLDKILHFLIFLLLTFILDFCTRRPLKEHYYLIFLLIGYGVFIEVSQYFTATRSAEFLDWLADSLGVLVYLLFAPNISIGLKK
;
A
#
# COMPACT_ATOMS: atom_id res chain seq x y z
N MET A 1 -12.26 8.75 19.52
CA MET A 1 -12.61 7.36 19.15
C MET A 1 -12.40 7.07 17.67
N GLN A 2 -12.98 7.85 16.75
CA GLN A 2 -12.90 7.57 15.31
C GLN A 2 -11.48 7.47 14.75
N LEU A 3 -10.56 8.39 15.12
CA LEU A 3 -9.17 8.34 14.63
C LEU A 3 -8.40 7.10 15.09
N VAL A 4 -8.68 6.61 16.30
CA VAL A 4 -8.07 5.37 16.81
C VAL A 4 -8.57 4.18 16.01
N PHE A 5 -9.87 4.15 15.70
CA PHE A 5 -10.46 3.12 14.85
C PHE A 5 -9.81 3.07 13.46
N TYR A 6 -9.69 4.21 12.76
CA TYR A 6 -9.04 4.25 11.44
C TYR A 6 -7.58 3.79 11.48
N ARG A 7 -6.82 4.20 12.52
CA ARG A 7 -5.43 3.77 12.69
C ARG A 7 -5.32 2.27 12.98
N SER A 8 -6.17 1.73 13.84
CA SER A 8 -6.20 0.28 14.10
C SER A 8 -6.56 -0.51 12.84
N PHE A 9 -7.54 -0.02 12.07
CA PHE A 9 -7.93 -0.62 10.80
C PHE A 9 -6.79 -0.56 9.77
N PHE A 10 -6.10 0.58 9.66
CA PHE A 10 -4.93 0.72 8.79
C PHE A 10 -3.81 -0.25 9.15
N ILE A 11 -3.46 -0.35 10.44
CA ILE A 11 -2.44 -1.29 10.92
C ILE A 11 -2.83 -2.73 10.59
N PHE A 12 -4.10 -3.08 10.79
CA PHE A 12 -4.62 -4.39 10.41
C PHE A 12 -4.49 -4.63 8.90
N MET A 13 -4.83 -3.65 8.06
CA MET A 13 -4.72 -3.76 6.60
C MET A 13 -3.26 -3.92 6.14
N VAL A 14 -2.32 -3.17 6.73
CA VAL A 14 -0.88 -3.33 6.47
C VAL A 14 -0.42 -4.74 6.85
N ALA A 15 -0.81 -5.26 8.02
CA ALA A 15 -0.46 -6.62 8.42
C ALA A 15 -1.08 -7.66 7.46
N PHE A 16 -2.34 -7.47 7.08
CA PHE A 16 -3.05 -8.36 6.16
C PHE A 16 -2.43 -8.39 4.77
N VAL A 17 -2.11 -7.23 4.19
CA VAL A 17 -1.43 -7.12 2.89
C VAL A 17 -0.07 -7.79 2.92
N TYR A 18 0.71 -7.59 3.99
CA TYR A 18 1.99 -8.26 4.15
C TYR A 18 1.83 -9.78 4.14
N LEU A 19 0.89 -10.31 4.93
CA LEU A 19 0.63 -11.75 4.99
C LEU A 19 0.24 -12.31 3.61
N LEU A 20 -0.61 -11.61 2.85
CA LEU A 20 -0.97 -12.02 1.50
C LEU A 20 0.24 -12.01 0.55
N ALA A 21 1.10 -10.99 0.64
CA ALA A 21 2.26 -10.85 -0.22
C ALA A 21 3.30 -11.95 -0.01
N ILE A 22 3.48 -12.43 1.24
CA ILE A 22 4.42 -13.52 1.56
C ILE A 22 3.80 -14.91 1.46
N THR A 23 2.47 -15.02 1.36
CA THR A 23 1.78 -16.32 1.28
C THR A 23 2.24 -17.04 0.00
N PRO A 24 2.56 -18.35 0.06
CA PRO A 24 3.05 -19.07 -1.10
C PRO A 24 2.13 -18.96 -2.31
N SER A 25 2.72 -18.62 -3.46
CA SER A 25 2.02 -18.70 -4.74
C SER A 25 2.01 -20.15 -5.23
N SER A 26 0.98 -20.54 -5.96
CA SER A 26 0.87 -21.88 -6.57
C SER A 26 1.92 -22.11 -7.68
N GLY A 27 2.75 -21.11 -8.00
CA GLY A 27 3.78 -21.16 -9.04
C GLY A 27 3.21 -21.10 -10.47
N ASN A 28 1.88 -21.16 -10.61
CA ASN A 28 1.21 -21.02 -11.89
C ASN A 28 1.08 -19.54 -12.24
N PRO A 29 1.56 -19.10 -13.42
CA PRO A 29 1.34 -17.75 -13.87
C PRO A 29 -0.16 -17.49 -13.97
N SER A 30 -0.59 -16.31 -13.54
CA SER A 30 -1.97 -15.88 -13.71
C SER A 30 -2.35 -15.91 -15.20
N PRO A 31 -3.56 -16.36 -15.57
CA PRO A 31 -4.03 -16.30 -16.95
C PRO A 31 -4.17 -14.86 -17.46
N ILE A 32 -4.19 -13.87 -16.57
CA ILE A 32 -4.23 -12.45 -16.91
C ILE A 32 -2.80 -11.89 -16.86
N PRO A 33 -2.26 -11.40 -18.00
CA PRO A 33 -0.94 -10.78 -18.04
C PRO A 33 -0.84 -9.60 -17.07
N TYR A 34 0.29 -9.51 -16.35
CA TYR A 34 0.60 -8.40 -15.43
C TYR A 34 -0.42 -8.16 -14.32
N LEU A 35 -1.32 -9.11 -14.04
CA LEU A 35 -2.33 -8.97 -12.98
C LEU A 35 -1.72 -8.60 -11.63
N ASP A 36 -0.56 -9.19 -11.31
CA ASP A 36 0.16 -8.95 -10.07
C ASP A 36 0.50 -7.46 -9.89
N LYS A 37 1.02 -6.81 -10.95
CA LYS A 37 1.34 -5.36 -10.96
C LYS A 37 0.09 -4.50 -10.78
N ILE A 38 -1.04 -4.91 -11.36
CA ILE A 38 -2.32 -4.23 -11.17
C ILE A 38 -2.77 -4.36 -9.72
N LEU A 39 -2.60 -5.53 -9.09
CA LEU A 39 -2.93 -5.74 -7.69
C LEU A 39 -2.04 -4.89 -6.77
N HIS A 40 -0.73 -4.89 -6.99
CA HIS A 40 0.22 -4.01 -6.28
C HIS A 40 -0.21 -2.54 -6.35
N PHE A 41 -0.46 -2.04 -7.56
CA PHE A 41 -0.96 -0.68 -7.78
C PHE A 41 -2.27 -0.38 -7.01
N LEU A 42 -3.28 -1.24 -7.15
CA LEU A 42 -4.60 -1.03 -6.53
C LEU A 42 -4.55 -1.13 -5.00
N ILE A 43 -3.76 -2.06 -4.47
CA ILE A 43 -3.59 -2.26 -3.02
C ILE A 43 -2.89 -1.04 -2.42
N PHE A 44 -1.82 -0.53 -3.02
CA PHE A 44 -1.13 0.65 -2.51
C PHE A 44 -1.95 1.93 -2.69
N LEU A 45 -2.74 2.05 -3.75
CA LEU A 45 -3.72 3.13 -3.89
C LEU A 45 -4.74 3.10 -2.75
N LEU A 46 -5.28 1.92 -2.42
CA LEU A 46 -6.24 1.74 -1.31
C LEU A 46 -5.60 1.98 0.06
N LEU A 47 -4.38 1.48 0.30
CA LEU A 47 -3.65 1.72 1.55
C LEU A 47 -3.37 3.22 1.73
N THR A 48 -2.99 3.92 0.66
CA THR A 48 -2.79 5.38 0.72
C THR A 48 -4.08 6.11 1.02
N PHE A 49 -5.21 5.68 0.43
CA PHE A 49 -6.53 6.20 0.76
C PHE A 49 -6.87 6.02 2.24
N ILE A 50 -6.72 4.81 2.79
CA ILE A 50 -6.99 4.54 4.21
C ILE A 50 -6.06 5.36 5.12
N LEU A 51 -4.80 5.54 4.72
CA LEU A 51 -3.82 6.32 5.45
C LEU A 51 -4.21 7.81 5.54
N ASP A 52 -4.82 8.39 4.49
CA ASP A 52 -5.30 9.78 4.52
C ASP A 52 -6.44 9.99 5.54
N PHE A 53 -7.27 8.97 5.81
CA PHE A 53 -8.26 9.03 6.91
C PHE A 53 -7.62 8.95 8.30
N CYS A 54 -6.35 8.52 8.41
CA CYS A 54 -5.64 8.42 9.67
C CYS A 54 -5.00 9.76 10.11
N THR A 55 -5.05 10.78 9.26
CA THR A 55 -4.46 12.10 9.47
C THR A 55 -5.53 13.19 9.58
N ARG A 56 -5.24 14.25 10.35
CA ARG A 56 -6.15 15.40 10.50
C ARG A 56 -5.92 16.48 9.45
N ARG A 57 -4.77 16.42 8.76
CA ARG A 57 -4.40 17.28 7.64
C ARG A 57 -4.27 16.39 6.39
N PRO A 58 -4.35 16.97 5.19
CA PRO A 58 -4.14 16.23 3.95
C PRO A 58 -2.83 15.44 4.00
N LEU A 59 -2.84 14.18 3.56
CA LEU A 59 -1.66 13.31 3.55
C LEU A 59 -0.46 13.92 2.81
N LYS A 60 -0.70 14.79 1.83
CA LYS A 60 0.33 15.56 1.11
C LYS A 60 1.25 16.38 2.02
N GLU A 61 0.77 16.80 3.19
CA GLU A 61 1.57 17.52 4.18
C GLU A 61 2.43 16.59 5.06
N HIS A 62 2.24 15.28 4.95
CA HIS A 62 2.86 14.26 5.78
C HIS A 62 3.84 13.39 4.98
N TYR A 63 4.86 14.02 4.40
CA TYR A 63 5.88 13.33 3.59
C TYR A 63 6.47 12.09 4.26
N TYR A 64 6.69 12.13 5.58
CA TYR A 64 7.22 10.98 6.32
C TYR A 64 6.32 9.74 6.25
N LEU A 65 4.99 9.89 6.23
CA LEU A 65 4.04 8.78 6.10
C LEU A 65 4.06 8.21 4.68
N ILE A 66 4.17 9.09 3.69
CA ILE A 66 4.29 8.70 2.28
C ILE A 66 5.58 7.89 2.08
N PHE A 67 6.72 8.37 2.59
CA PHE A 67 7.99 7.65 2.51
C PHE A 67 7.95 6.32 3.26
N LEU A 68 7.28 6.26 4.42
CA LEU A 68 7.13 5.01 5.17
C LEU A 68 6.29 3.99 4.39
N LEU A 69 5.23 4.43 3.70
CA LEU A 69 4.41 3.55 2.87
C LEU A 69 5.18 3.06 1.63
N ILE A 70 5.94 3.92 0.96
CA ILE A 70 6.81 3.49 -0.17
C ILE A 70 7.90 2.53 0.31
N GLY A 71 8.51 2.82 1.48
CA GLY A 71 9.49 1.94 2.11
C GLY A 71 8.90 0.59 2.54
N TYR A 72 7.61 0.56 2.88
CA TYR A 72 6.89 -0.69 3.14
C TYR A 72 6.74 -1.55 1.89
N GLY A 73 6.56 -0.96 0.69
CA GLY A 73 6.64 -1.70 -0.58
C GLY A 73 8.02 -2.34 -0.78
N VAL A 74 9.10 -1.58 -0.58
CA VAL A 74 10.47 -2.15 -0.61
C VAL A 74 10.63 -3.29 0.39
N PHE A 75 10.09 -3.15 1.60
CA PHE A 75 10.14 -4.19 2.62
C PHE A 75 9.41 -5.47 2.19
N ILE A 76 8.27 -5.36 1.49
CA ILE A 76 7.55 -6.51 0.94
C ILE A 76 8.43 -7.23 -0.08
N GLU A 77 8.99 -6.52 -1.06
CA GLU A 77 9.85 -7.10 -2.11
C GLU A 77 11.08 -7.80 -1.51
N VAL A 78 11.75 -7.15 -0.55
CA VAL A 78 12.89 -7.73 0.16
C VAL A 78 12.47 -8.97 0.94
N SER A 79 11.27 -8.98 1.54
CA SER A 79 10.75 -10.15 2.25
C SER A 79 10.43 -11.30 1.29
N GLN A 80 9.86 -11.00 0.12
CA GLN A 80 9.56 -11.97 -0.94
C GLN A 80 10.82 -12.62 -1.50
N TYR A 81 11.93 -11.87 -1.59
CA TYR A 81 13.24 -12.41 -1.98
C TYR A 81 13.69 -13.58 -1.10
N PHE A 82 13.31 -13.62 0.17
CA PHE A 82 13.62 -14.73 1.09
C PHE A 82 12.63 -15.90 1.00
N THR A 83 11.58 -15.80 0.20
CA THR A 83 10.61 -16.88 0.01
C THR A 83 10.95 -17.72 -1.22
N ALA A 84 10.70 -19.02 -1.17
CA ALA A 84 10.98 -19.92 -2.29
C ALA A 84 9.96 -19.83 -3.44
N THR A 85 8.82 -19.17 -3.23
CA THR A 85 7.65 -19.22 -4.12
C THR A 85 7.20 -17.86 -4.64
N ARG A 86 7.84 -16.76 -4.21
CA ARG A 86 7.60 -15.41 -4.74
C ARG A 86 8.86 -14.89 -5.41
N SER A 87 8.68 -14.06 -6.43
CA SER A 87 9.72 -13.26 -7.05
C SER A 87 9.71 -11.87 -6.42
N ALA A 88 10.89 -11.36 -6.08
CA ALA A 88 11.06 -9.94 -5.79
C ALA A 88 11.27 -9.22 -7.13
N GLU A 89 10.43 -8.25 -7.46
CA GLU A 89 10.47 -7.53 -8.72
C GLU A 89 10.48 -6.02 -8.49
N PHE A 90 11.46 -5.35 -9.08
CA PHE A 90 11.51 -3.89 -9.09
C PHE A 90 10.25 -3.25 -9.70
N LEU A 91 9.59 -3.94 -10.64
CA LEU A 91 8.37 -3.46 -11.27
C LEU A 91 7.16 -3.48 -10.32
N ASP A 92 7.16 -4.34 -9.31
CA ASP A 92 6.07 -4.44 -8.35
C ASP A 92 6.19 -3.30 -7.33
N TRP A 93 7.41 -3.00 -6.85
CA TRP A 93 7.68 -1.77 -6.10
C TRP A 93 7.36 -0.47 -6.89
N LEU A 94 7.61 -0.47 -8.20
CA LEU A 94 7.22 0.65 -9.05
C LEU A 94 5.70 0.79 -9.13
N ALA A 95 4.97 -0.31 -9.25
CA ALA A 95 3.51 -0.32 -9.25
C ALA A 95 2.94 0.19 -7.92
N ASP A 96 3.53 -0.23 -6.78
CA ASP A 96 3.20 0.26 -5.45
C ASP A 96 3.36 1.79 -5.37
N SER A 97 4.52 2.28 -5.79
CA SER A 97 4.86 3.71 -5.79
C SER A 97 3.93 4.53 -6.68
N LEU A 98 3.53 3.97 -7.83
CA LEU A 98 2.54 4.59 -8.72
C LEU A 98 1.15 4.65 -8.09
N GLY A 99 0.74 3.61 -7.35
CA GLY A 99 -0.54 3.61 -6.61
C GLY A 99 -0.61 4.75 -5.59
N VAL A 100 0.48 4.93 -4.83
CA VAL A 100 0.64 6.05 -3.88
C VAL A 100 0.58 7.40 -4.62
N LEU A 101 1.35 7.55 -5.71
CA LEU A 101 1.42 8.79 -6.48
C LEU A 101 0.07 9.17 -7.10
N VAL A 102 -0.62 8.22 -7.71
CA VAL A 102 -1.94 8.43 -8.31
C VAL A 102 -2.93 8.86 -7.25
N TYR A 103 -2.95 8.19 -6.09
CA TYR A 103 -3.81 8.62 -5.00
C TYR A 103 -3.53 10.08 -4.61
N LEU A 104 -2.27 10.45 -4.39
CA LEU A 104 -1.91 11.81 -4.01
C LEU A 104 -2.29 12.84 -5.09
N LEU A 105 -2.15 12.52 -6.38
CA LEU A 105 -2.56 13.41 -7.47
C LEU A 105 -4.05 13.76 -7.41
N PHE A 106 -4.90 12.77 -7.16
CA PHE A 106 -6.36 12.94 -7.10
C PHE A 106 -6.89 13.27 -5.71
N ALA A 107 -6.08 13.11 -4.65
CA ALA A 107 -6.48 13.37 -3.29
C ALA A 107 -6.86 14.86 -3.14
N PRO A 108 -8.05 15.15 -2.59
CA PRO A 108 -8.47 16.52 -2.37
C PRO A 108 -7.50 17.21 -1.40
N ASN A 109 -7.28 18.52 -1.55
CA ASN A 109 -6.50 19.31 -0.60
C ASN A 109 -7.28 19.60 0.70
N ILE A 110 -8.30 18.81 0.98
CA ILE A 110 -9.18 18.91 2.15
C ILE A 110 -8.92 17.65 2.95
N SER A 111 -8.64 17.80 4.24
CA SER A 111 -8.53 16.66 5.14
C SER A 111 -9.85 15.87 5.11
N ILE A 112 -9.78 14.65 4.60
CA ILE A 112 -10.91 13.70 4.62
C ILE A 112 -11.09 13.15 6.03
N GLY A 113 -9.99 13.10 6.81
CA GLY A 113 -9.96 12.73 8.22
C GLY A 113 -10.58 13.81 9.12
N LEU A 114 -11.91 13.76 9.23
CA LEU A 114 -12.74 14.40 10.25
C LEU A 114 -12.24 15.80 10.65
N LYS A 115 -12.68 16.81 9.89
CA LYS A 115 -12.82 18.15 10.45
C LYS A 115 -13.52 18.00 11.80
N LYS A 116 -12.92 18.58 12.85
CA LYS A 116 -13.61 18.79 14.11
C LYS A 116 -15.00 19.37 13.86
#